data_AF-A0A225VID9-F1
#
_entry.id   AF-A0A225VID9-F1
#
_cell.length_a   1.000
_cell.length_b   1.000
_cell.length_c   1.000
_cell.angle_alpha   90.00
_cell.angle_beta   90.00
_cell.angle_gamma   90.00
#
_symmetry.space_group_name_H-M   'P 1'
#
loop_
_entity.id
_entity.type
_entity.pdbx_description
1 polymer ?
#
loop_
_entity_poly.entity_id
_entity_poly.type
_entity_poly.pdbx_seq_one_letter_code
_entity_poly.pdbx_strand_id
1 'polypeptide(L)'
;MVLRAFWNIGAGLVYRLTKKQSTGVLGVSYPSVWKGRTGFLDCDVNLHLNNAAYLYSMELARWHFCTANGILWQALKHRRIPLVGSQAIRYRHAIPPFHAYEIRTQVVYWDDNWMYLLHQFQDPSTGKQFAEGVVRGVVMQGRRRVSANKIFAEVNNGEMLQAPKEMPDVVKGFLDWDEACTVSMRETGNKAEKQLEKNPPPPTPEKRWARMWHEMKKSMNLP
;
A
#
# COMPACT_ATOMS: atom_id res chain seq x y z
N MET A 1 4.84 -5.11 -14.25
CA MET A 1 4.43 -4.37 -13.03
C MET A 1 5.54 -3.42 -12.53
N VAL A 2 6.73 -3.92 -12.19
CA VAL A 2 7.86 -3.11 -11.68
C VAL A 2 8.20 -1.87 -12.52
N LEU A 3 8.23 -1.98 -13.85
CA LEU A 3 8.49 -0.84 -14.75
C LEU A 3 7.46 0.30 -14.61
N ARG A 4 6.18 -0.04 -14.38
CA ARG A 4 5.12 0.98 -14.14
C ARG A 4 5.33 1.67 -12.79
N ALA A 5 5.82 0.96 -11.77
CA ALA A 5 6.15 1.58 -10.49
C ALA A 5 7.27 2.62 -10.65
N PHE A 6 8.37 2.26 -11.34
CA PHE A 6 9.46 3.20 -11.61
C PHE A 6 9.03 4.40 -12.45
N TRP A 7 8.20 4.19 -13.49
CA TRP A 7 7.63 5.31 -14.26
C TRP A 7 6.84 6.27 -13.38
N ASN A 8 5.99 5.75 -12.48
CA ASN A 8 5.16 6.59 -11.61
C ASN A 8 5.96 7.31 -10.52
N ILE A 9 7.02 6.68 -10.02
CA ILE A 9 8.00 7.35 -9.15
C ILE A 9 8.67 8.49 -9.93
N GLY A 10 9.14 8.23 -11.15
CA GLY A 10 9.73 9.25 -12.02
C GLY A 10 8.77 10.40 -12.31
N ALA A 11 7.52 10.10 -12.67
CA ALA A 11 6.48 11.10 -12.91
C ALA A 11 6.20 11.95 -11.65
N GLY A 12 6.14 11.32 -10.47
CA GLY A 12 5.98 12.04 -9.20
C GLY A 12 7.18 12.94 -8.86
N LEU A 13 8.39 12.52 -9.23
CA LEU A 13 9.59 13.34 -9.07
C LEU A 13 9.58 14.56 -10.01
N VAL A 14 9.23 14.35 -11.28
CA VAL A 14 9.05 15.44 -12.25
C VAL A 14 7.97 16.41 -11.78
N TYR A 15 6.82 15.89 -11.31
CA TYR A 15 5.75 16.71 -10.73
C TYR A 15 6.26 17.59 -9.59
N ARG A 16 7.02 17.00 -8.66
CA ARG A 16 7.63 17.75 -7.54
C ARG A 16 8.60 18.83 -8.02
N LEU A 17 9.44 18.54 -9.02
CA LEU A 17 10.43 19.48 -9.54
C LEU A 17 9.80 20.63 -10.34
N THR A 18 8.69 20.36 -11.03
CA THR A 18 8.03 21.33 -11.92
C THR A 18 6.98 22.17 -11.23
N LYS A 19 6.32 21.65 -10.19
CA LYS A 19 5.29 22.40 -9.47
C LYS A 19 5.93 23.26 -8.39
N LYS A 20 5.69 24.57 -8.45
CA LYS A 20 6.07 25.51 -7.38
C LYS A 20 5.45 24.98 -6.08
N GLN A 21 6.30 24.75 -5.07
CA GLN A 21 5.89 24.19 -3.79
C GLN A 21 4.80 25.08 -3.18
N SER A 22 3.54 24.66 -3.29
CA SER A 22 2.43 25.33 -2.62
C SER A 22 2.51 25.03 -1.13
N THR A 23 2.01 25.94 -0.30
CA THR A 23 1.88 25.71 1.14
C THR A 23 0.98 24.49 1.39
N GLY A 24 1.41 23.60 2.28
CA GLY A 24 0.68 22.39 2.65
C GLY A 24 1.17 21.09 1.99
N VAL A 25 0.59 19.97 2.44
CA VAL A 25 0.97 18.62 2.00
C VAL A 25 -0.05 18.11 0.98
N LEU A 26 0.44 17.69 -0.21
CA LEU A 26 -0.38 17.06 -1.24
C LEU A 26 -1.00 15.78 -0.66
N GLY A 27 -2.30 15.62 -0.80
CA GLY A 27 -3.12 14.56 -0.22
C GLY A 27 -3.67 14.88 1.17
N VAL A 28 -3.17 15.90 1.88
CA VAL A 28 -3.77 16.37 3.14
C VAL A 28 -4.54 17.66 2.92
N SER A 29 -3.89 18.67 2.32
CA SER A 29 -4.50 19.98 2.05
C SER A 29 -5.33 20.00 0.75
N TYR A 30 -4.96 19.17 -0.22
CA TYR A 30 -5.62 19.02 -1.52
C TYR A 30 -5.35 17.63 -2.07
N PRO A 31 -6.25 17.01 -2.86
CA PRO A 31 -6.07 15.63 -3.31
C PRO A 31 -4.82 15.43 -4.18
N SER A 32 -4.12 14.31 -3.97
CA SER A 32 -3.09 13.81 -4.89
C SER A 32 -3.77 13.12 -6.07
N VAL A 33 -3.57 13.64 -7.28
CA VAL A 33 -4.18 13.08 -8.49
C VAL A 33 -3.16 12.24 -9.23
N TRP A 34 -3.46 10.96 -9.37
CA TRP A 34 -2.73 10.03 -10.22
C TRP A 34 -3.61 9.63 -11.40
N LYS A 35 -3.06 9.63 -12.62
CA LYS A 35 -3.83 9.33 -13.84
C LYS A 35 -3.36 8.01 -14.44
N GLY A 36 -4.32 7.19 -14.86
CA GLY A 36 -4.10 5.90 -15.48
C GLY A 36 -5.00 5.68 -16.68
N ARG A 37 -4.62 4.71 -17.50
CA ARG A 37 -5.46 4.17 -18.57
C ARG A 37 -5.41 2.66 -18.52
N THR A 38 -6.56 2.02 -18.62
CA THR A 38 -6.65 0.56 -18.60
C THR A 38 -6.03 -0.02 -19.87
N GLY A 39 -5.03 -0.89 -19.74
CA GLY A 39 -4.49 -1.66 -20.86
C GLY A 39 -5.27 -2.96 -21.10
N PHE A 40 -4.97 -3.62 -22.23
CA PHE A 40 -5.54 -4.93 -22.54
C PHE A 40 -5.23 -5.98 -21.44
N LEU A 41 -3.99 -5.99 -20.93
CA LEU A 41 -3.55 -6.89 -19.87
C LEU A 41 -4.10 -6.56 -18.48
N ASP A 42 -4.71 -5.38 -18.32
CA ASP A 42 -5.32 -4.97 -17.06
C ASP A 42 -6.80 -5.41 -16.98
N CYS A 43 -7.38 -5.88 -18.09
CA CYS A 43 -8.79 -6.29 -18.17
C CYS A 43 -8.98 -7.79 -17.88
N ASP A 44 -10.12 -8.13 -17.31
CA ASP A 44 -10.56 -9.52 -17.15
C ASP A 44 -11.40 -10.02 -18.33
N VAL A 45 -11.89 -11.27 -18.23
CA VAL A 45 -12.75 -11.90 -19.25
C VAL A 45 -14.08 -11.18 -19.47
N ASN A 46 -14.53 -10.38 -18.50
CA ASN A 46 -15.76 -9.60 -18.60
C ASN A 46 -15.52 -8.24 -19.27
N LEU A 47 -14.33 -8.00 -19.84
CA LEU A 47 -13.95 -6.76 -20.51
C LEU A 47 -14.11 -5.54 -19.59
N HIS A 48 -13.70 -5.67 -18.34
CA HIS A 48 -13.58 -4.53 -17.43
C HIS A 48 -12.24 -4.60 -16.70
N LEU A 49 -11.84 -3.49 -16.08
CA LEU A 49 -10.64 -3.48 -15.25
C LEU A 49 -10.75 -4.58 -14.19
N ASN A 50 -9.76 -5.47 -14.15
CA ASN A 50 -9.70 -6.57 -13.19
C ASN A 50 -9.72 -6.00 -11.75
N ASN A 51 -10.49 -6.61 -10.86
CA ASN A 51 -10.55 -6.25 -9.44
C ASN A 51 -9.16 -6.10 -8.78
N ALA A 52 -8.22 -6.99 -9.10
CA ALA A 52 -6.84 -6.92 -8.60
C ALA A 52 -6.08 -5.69 -9.15
N ALA A 53 -6.39 -5.26 -10.37
CA ALA A 53 -5.78 -4.09 -10.99
C ALA A 53 -6.21 -2.79 -10.30
N TYR A 54 -7.40 -2.71 -9.69
CA TYR A 54 -7.76 -1.56 -8.85
C TYR A 54 -6.83 -1.42 -7.64
N LEU A 55 -6.60 -2.52 -6.89
CA LEU A 55 -5.72 -2.49 -5.73
C LEU A 55 -4.28 -2.15 -6.11
N TYR A 56 -3.81 -2.69 -7.23
CA TYR A 56 -2.51 -2.35 -7.79
C TYR A 56 -2.41 -0.87 -8.19
N SER A 57 -3.44 -0.31 -8.84
CA SER A 57 -3.46 1.11 -9.18
C SER A 57 -3.54 2.01 -7.95
N MET A 58 -4.24 1.60 -6.88
CA MET A 58 -4.18 2.32 -5.60
C MET A 58 -2.75 2.34 -5.04
N GLU A 59 -2.00 1.26 -5.17
CA GLU A 59 -0.59 1.22 -4.75
C GLU A 59 0.29 2.17 -5.57
N LEU A 60 0.13 2.20 -6.89
CA LEU A 60 0.83 3.15 -7.77
C LEU A 60 0.49 4.59 -7.40
N ALA A 61 -0.77 4.90 -7.11
CA ALA A 61 -1.19 6.22 -6.66
C ALA A 61 -0.53 6.60 -5.31
N ARG A 62 -0.34 5.66 -4.39
CA ARG A 62 0.42 5.88 -3.15
C ARG A 62 1.90 6.14 -3.39
N TRP A 63 2.54 5.38 -4.30
CA TRP A 63 3.93 5.64 -4.68
C TRP A 63 4.10 7.03 -5.30
N HIS A 64 3.17 7.44 -6.16
CA HIS A 64 3.12 8.80 -6.69
C HIS A 64 2.95 9.84 -5.59
N PHE A 65 1.97 9.67 -4.68
CA PHE A 65 1.75 10.53 -3.52
C PHE A 65 3.01 10.67 -2.63
N CYS A 66 3.66 9.55 -2.29
CA CYS A 66 4.86 9.55 -1.47
C CYS A 66 6.02 10.28 -2.16
N THR A 67 6.17 10.11 -3.48
CA THR A 67 7.25 10.74 -4.23
C THR A 67 7.00 12.24 -4.43
N ALA A 68 5.79 12.61 -4.81
CA ALA A 68 5.39 14.00 -5.04
C ALA A 68 5.53 14.87 -3.79
N ASN A 69 5.24 14.31 -2.60
CA ASN A 69 5.47 15.00 -1.33
C ASN A 69 6.93 14.94 -0.83
N GLY A 70 7.78 14.08 -1.41
CA GLY A 70 9.13 13.83 -0.88
C GLY A 70 9.20 12.91 0.34
N ILE A 71 8.07 12.32 0.75
CA ILE A 71 8.01 11.29 1.78
C ILE A 71 8.90 10.11 1.41
N LEU A 72 8.93 9.72 0.12
CA LEU A 72 9.79 8.64 -0.36
C LEU A 72 11.28 8.94 -0.13
N TRP A 73 11.69 10.18 -0.34
CA TRP A 73 13.09 10.60 -0.13
C TRP A 73 13.46 10.55 1.35
N GLN A 74 12.60 11.06 2.24
CA GLN A 74 12.81 10.98 3.68
C GLN A 74 12.81 9.53 4.17
N ALA A 75 11.94 8.69 3.61
CA ALA A 75 11.90 7.27 3.93
C ALA A 75 13.22 6.58 3.57
N LEU A 76 13.74 6.80 2.36
CA LEU A 76 15.04 6.25 1.94
C LEU A 76 16.19 6.76 2.82
N LYS A 77 16.27 8.08 3.03
CA LYS A 77 17.30 8.72 3.87
C LYS A 77 17.35 8.15 5.29
N HIS A 78 16.19 7.90 5.89
CA HIS A 78 16.08 7.41 7.26
C HIS A 78 15.89 5.89 7.37
N ARG A 79 16.03 5.14 6.27
CA ARG A 79 15.81 3.69 6.19
C ARG A 79 14.44 3.25 6.73
N ARG A 80 13.41 3.99 6.34
CA ARG A 80 12.03 3.73 6.71
C ARG A 80 11.31 2.98 5.59
N ILE A 81 10.37 2.12 5.98
CA ILE A 81 9.62 1.25 5.08
C ILE A 81 8.12 1.57 5.25
N PRO A 82 7.43 2.03 4.19
CA PRO A 82 5.98 2.13 4.20
C PRO A 82 5.37 0.73 4.13
N LEU A 83 4.39 0.45 4.99
CA LEU A 83 3.66 -0.80 5.05
C LEU A 83 2.15 -0.52 5.05
N VAL A 84 1.39 -1.39 4.40
CA VAL A 84 -0.07 -1.40 4.48
C VAL A 84 -0.48 -2.45 5.51
N GLY A 85 -1.24 -2.04 6.51
CA GLY A 85 -1.81 -2.96 7.50
C GLY A 85 -3.08 -3.62 6.98
N SER A 86 -3.93 -2.83 6.33
CA SER A 86 -5.17 -3.30 5.74
C SER A 86 -5.66 -2.33 4.67
N GLN A 87 -6.47 -2.85 3.74
CA GLN A 87 -7.15 -2.04 2.74
C GLN A 87 -8.47 -2.70 2.34
N ALA A 88 -9.46 -1.90 2.02
CA ALA A 88 -10.74 -2.33 1.50
C ALA A 88 -11.13 -1.45 0.31
N ILE A 89 -11.93 -1.99 -0.59
CA ILE A 89 -12.42 -1.28 -1.77
C ILE A 89 -13.88 -1.61 -2.03
N ARG A 90 -14.64 -0.59 -2.42
CA ARG A 90 -16.02 -0.70 -2.88
C ARG A 90 -16.11 -0.27 -4.33
N TYR A 91 -16.67 -1.14 -5.16
CA TYR A 91 -16.94 -0.88 -6.57
C TYR A 91 -18.36 -0.33 -6.74
N ARG A 92 -18.50 0.72 -7.56
CA ARG A 92 -19.80 1.32 -7.92
C ARG A 92 -20.11 1.15 -9.40
N HIS A 93 -19.14 1.47 -10.26
CA HIS A 93 -19.24 1.32 -11.70
C HIS A 93 -17.94 0.72 -12.24
N ALA A 94 -18.06 -0.21 -13.18
CA ALA A 94 -16.90 -0.80 -13.81
C ALA A 94 -16.21 0.21 -14.75
N ILE A 95 -14.87 0.19 -14.76
CA ILE A 95 -14.06 0.96 -15.70
C ILE A 95 -13.93 0.15 -16.99
N PRO A 96 -14.38 0.68 -18.15
CA PRO A 96 -14.31 -0.04 -19.41
C PRO A 96 -12.86 -0.15 -19.93
N PRO A 97 -12.60 -1.06 -20.89
CA PRO A 97 -11.29 -1.23 -21.48
C PRO A 97 -10.86 0.03 -22.21
N PHE A 98 -9.55 0.28 -22.21
CA PHE A 98 -8.95 1.50 -22.76
C PHE A 98 -9.53 2.83 -22.23
N HIS A 99 -10.26 2.83 -21.12
CA HIS A 99 -10.81 4.05 -20.52
C HIS A 99 -9.76 4.77 -19.68
N ALA A 100 -9.77 6.09 -19.74
CA ALA A 100 -8.94 6.91 -18.87
C ALA A 100 -9.62 7.09 -17.52
N TYR A 101 -8.86 6.97 -16.43
CA TYR A 101 -9.36 7.19 -15.09
C TYR A 101 -8.30 7.92 -14.26
N GLU A 102 -8.75 8.63 -13.23
CA GLU A 102 -7.88 9.22 -12.23
C GLU A 102 -8.19 8.66 -10.84
N ILE A 103 -7.15 8.57 -10.03
CA ILE A 103 -7.25 8.23 -8.62
C ILE A 103 -6.91 9.48 -7.83
N ARG A 104 -7.88 9.94 -7.04
CA ARG A 104 -7.69 11.02 -6.07
C ARG A 104 -7.38 10.39 -4.72
N THR A 105 -6.12 10.51 -4.29
CA THR A 105 -5.66 10.05 -2.98
C THR A 105 -5.73 11.19 -1.97
N GLN A 106 -6.45 10.96 -0.87
CA GLN A 106 -6.56 11.90 0.26
C GLN A 106 -6.27 11.17 1.57
N VAL A 107 -5.47 11.77 2.44
CA VAL A 107 -5.29 11.33 3.83
C VAL A 107 -6.45 11.92 4.62
N VAL A 108 -7.44 11.10 4.93
CA VAL A 108 -8.70 11.54 5.55
C VAL A 108 -8.64 11.54 7.07
N TYR A 109 -7.71 10.79 7.66
CA TYR A 109 -7.47 10.76 9.09
C TYR A 109 -6.07 10.19 9.36
N TRP A 110 -5.46 10.55 10.47
CA TRP A 110 -4.26 9.89 10.97
C TRP A 110 -4.17 10.06 12.49
N ASP A 111 -3.49 9.11 13.12
CA ASP A 111 -3.13 9.13 14.53
C ASP A 111 -1.60 9.01 14.68
N ASP A 112 -1.12 8.75 15.90
CA ASP A 112 0.31 8.60 16.17
C ASP A 112 0.94 7.35 15.55
N ASN A 113 0.13 6.37 15.15
CA ASN A 113 0.55 5.06 14.66
C ASN A 113 0.21 4.83 13.19
N TRP A 114 -0.93 5.32 12.70
CA TRP A 114 -1.53 4.96 11.43
C TRP A 114 -2.03 6.17 10.64
N MET A 115 -1.98 6.04 9.32
CA MET A 115 -2.58 6.97 8.36
C MET A 115 -3.67 6.25 7.57
N TYR A 116 -4.77 6.95 7.33
CA TYR A 116 -5.92 6.44 6.60
C TYR A 116 -6.07 7.22 5.30
N LEU A 117 -5.89 6.53 4.18
CA LEU A 117 -5.93 7.11 2.84
C LEU A 117 -7.17 6.65 2.09
N LEU A 118 -7.96 7.60 1.62
CA LEU A 118 -9.07 7.38 0.70
C LEU A 118 -8.58 7.54 -0.74
N HIS A 119 -8.93 6.58 -1.59
CA HIS A 119 -8.63 6.56 -3.02
C HIS A 119 -9.93 6.54 -3.79
N GLN A 120 -10.24 7.64 -4.47
CA GLN A 120 -11.45 7.75 -5.28
C GLN A 120 -11.09 7.62 -6.75
N PHE A 121 -11.67 6.60 -7.41
CA PHE A 121 -11.52 6.38 -8.85
C PHE A 121 -12.59 7.16 -9.59
N GLN A 122 -12.16 8.07 -10.47
CA GLN A 122 -13.04 9.00 -11.15
C GLN A 122 -12.74 9.06 -12.64
N ASP A 123 -13.78 9.32 -13.42
CA ASP A 123 -13.60 9.74 -14.81
C ASP A 123 -13.04 11.16 -14.84
N PRO A 124 -11.89 11.40 -15.50
CA PRO A 124 -11.25 12.71 -15.52
C PRO A 124 -12.05 13.77 -16.31
N SER A 125 -12.98 13.35 -17.17
CA SER A 125 -13.80 14.24 -18.00
C SER A 125 -15.18 14.48 -17.40
N THR A 126 -15.82 13.45 -16.85
CA THR A 126 -17.20 13.53 -16.35
C THR A 126 -17.30 13.57 -14.83
N GLY A 127 -16.23 13.27 -14.10
CA GLY A 127 -16.25 13.16 -12.63
C GLY A 127 -17.02 11.93 -12.10
N LYS A 128 -17.46 11.02 -13.00
CA LYS A 128 -18.18 9.80 -12.64
C LYS A 128 -17.34 8.94 -11.69
N GLN A 129 -17.91 8.57 -10.54
CA GLN A 129 -17.24 7.73 -9.54
C GLN A 129 -17.31 6.25 -9.92
N PHE A 130 -16.17 5.60 -10.07
CA PHE A 130 -16.08 4.18 -10.38
C PHE A 130 -15.96 3.31 -9.13
N ALA A 131 -15.04 3.67 -8.24
CA ALA A 131 -14.74 2.90 -7.04
C ALA A 131 -14.15 3.80 -5.96
N GLU A 132 -14.22 3.35 -4.72
CA GLU A 132 -13.59 4.02 -3.58
C GLU A 132 -12.88 2.98 -2.71
N GLY A 133 -11.62 3.26 -2.39
CA GLY A 133 -10.79 2.39 -1.57
C GLY A 133 -10.24 3.11 -0.35
N VAL A 134 -10.28 2.45 0.80
CA VAL A 134 -9.68 2.92 2.06
C VAL A 134 -8.46 2.07 2.39
N VAL A 135 -7.39 2.72 2.85
CA VAL A 135 -6.12 2.07 3.14
C VAL A 135 -5.61 2.55 4.49
N ARG A 136 -5.28 1.61 5.37
CA ARG A 136 -4.56 1.87 6.61
C ARG A 136 -3.07 1.60 6.40
N GLY A 137 -2.27 2.65 6.42
CA GLY A 137 -0.83 2.62 6.19
C GLY A 137 -0.02 3.07 7.40
N VAL A 138 1.19 2.54 7.54
CA VAL A 138 2.18 2.92 8.56
C VAL A 138 3.55 3.04 7.92
N VAL A 139 4.43 3.84 8.54
CA VAL A 139 5.84 3.87 8.17
C VAL A 139 6.67 3.34 9.34
N MET A 140 7.49 2.33 9.05
CA MET A 140 8.34 1.67 10.04
C MET A 140 9.78 2.15 9.92
N GLN A 141 10.44 2.39 11.05
CA GLN A 141 11.88 2.56 11.15
C GLN A 141 12.44 1.43 12.03
N GLY A 142 12.97 0.38 11.39
CA GLY A 142 13.26 -0.87 12.08
C GLY A 142 11.99 -1.49 12.67
N ARG A 143 11.94 -1.66 14.00
CA ARG A 143 10.77 -2.19 14.72
C ARG A 143 9.83 -1.12 15.27
N ARG A 144 10.13 0.17 15.06
CA ARG A 144 9.33 1.28 15.59
C ARG A 144 8.45 1.90 14.52
N ARG A 145 7.22 2.26 14.88
CA ARG A 145 6.32 3.07 14.04
C ARG A 145 6.78 4.52 14.07
N VAL A 146 6.67 5.20 12.94
CA VAL A 146 6.93 6.63 12.80
C VAL A 146 5.59 7.33 12.66
N SER A 147 5.34 8.34 13.51
CA SER A 147 4.06 9.06 13.50
C SER A 147 3.86 9.85 12.22
N ALA A 148 2.61 9.94 11.78
CA ALA A 148 2.22 10.70 10.60
C ALA A 148 2.57 12.18 10.73
N ASN A 149 2.39 12.77 11.92
CA ASN A 149 2.77 14.16 12.20
C ASN A 149 4.25 14.42 11.93
N LYS A 150 5.13 13.50 12.32
CA LYS A 150 6.57 13.62 12.05
C LYS A 150 6.86 13.53 10.56
N ILE A 151 6.20 12.61 9.85
CA ILE A 151 6.37 12.45 8.40
C ILE A 151 5.93 13.72 7.67
N PHE A 152 4.79 14.29 8.04
CA PHE A 152 4.27 15.52 7.44
C PHE A 152 5.14 16.73 7.76
N ALA A 153 5.62 16.88 9.00
CA ALA A 153 6.54 17.96 9.36
C ALA A 153 7.84 17.90 8.56
N GLU A 154 8.40 16.71 8.31
CA GLU A 154 9.62 16.51 7.52
C GLU A 154 9.49 16.88 6.04
N VAL A 155 8.26 16.94 5.50
CA VAL A 155 7.98 17.32 4.11
C VAL A 155 7.34 18.69 3.96
N ASN A 156 6.79 19.26 5.04
CA ASN A 156 6.16 20.57 5.08
C ASN A 156 7.03 21.61 5.81
N ASN A 157 8.35 21.58 5.59
CA ASN A 157 9.31 22.55 6.15
C ASN A 157 9.26 22.71 7.69
N GLY A 158 8.87 21.66 8.42
CA GLY A 158 8.76 21.67 9.88
C GLY A 158 7.39 22.13 10.42
N GLU A 159 6.47 22.57 9.57
CA GLU A 159 5.12 22.91 9.99
C GLU A 159 4.32 21.64 10.32
N MET A 160 3.79 21.60 11.54
CA MET A 160 3.00 20.48 12.02
C MET A 160 1.54 20.63 11.57
N LEU A 161 1.06 19.63 10.83
CA LEU A 161 -0.35 19.54 10.48
C LEU A 161 -1.14 18.97 11.66
N GLN A 162 -2.35 19.49 11.87
CA GLN A 162 -3.27 18.92 12.84
C GLN A 162 -4.12 17.86 12.17
N ALA A 163 -4.17 16.68 12.78
CA ALA A 163 -5.12 15.65 12.38
C ALA A 163 -6.56 16.19 12.49
N PRO A 164 -7.49 15.72 11.64
CA PRO A 164 -8.91 16.00 11.83
C PRO A 164 -9.33 15.64 13.24
N LYS A 165 -10.03 16.54 13.93
CA LYS A 165 -10.46 16.34 15.32
C LYS A 165 -11.39 15.14 15.48
N GLU A 166 -12.22 14.91 14.47
CA GLU A 166 -13.18 13.81 14.44
C GLU A 166 -12.76 12.80 13.38
N MET A 167 -12.80 11.52 13.76
CA MET A 167 -12.58 10.42 12.84
C MET A 167 -13.78 10.32 11.88
N PRO A 168 -13.57 10.33 10.56
CA PRO A 168 -14.64 10.16 9.59
C PRO A 168 -15.31 8.79 9.70
N ASP A 169 -16.60 8.70 9.39
CA ASP A 169 -17.37 7.45 9.54
C ASP A 169 -16.86 6.32 8.63
N VAL A 170 -16.34 6.64 7.45
CA VAL A 170 -15.67 5.67 6.57
C VAL A 170 -14.47 5.01 7.26
N VAL A 171 -13.74 5.75 8.11
CA VAL A 171 -12.60 5.23 8.86
C VAL A 171 -13.08 4.39 10.05
N LYS A 172 -14.12 4.84 10.77
CA LYS A 172 -14.72 4.07 11.87
C LYS A 172 -15.22 2.71 11.40
N GLY A 173 -16.07 2.68 10.37
CA GLY A 173 -16.62 1.44 9.85
C GLY A 173 -15.54 0.52 9.24
N PHE A 174 -14.48 1.11 8.67
CA PHE A 174 -13.32 0.34 8.22
C PHE A 174 -12.55 -0.31 9.37
N LEU A 175 -12.38 0.41 10.50
CA LEU A 175 -11.72 -0.12 11.68
C LEU A 175 -12.53 -1.20 12.38
N ASP A 176 -13.86 -1.07 12.42
CA ASP A 176 -14.74 -2.12 12.94
C ASP A 176 -14.59 -3.42 12.14
N TRP A 177 -14.53 -3.30 10.81
CA TRP A 177 -14.25 -4.43 9.93
C TRP A 177 -12.84 -5.01 10.15
N ASP A 178 -11.83 -4.16 10.28
CA ASP A 178 -10.43 -4.58 10.51
C ASP A 178 -10.25 -5.33 11.84
N GLU A 179 -10.92 -4.88 12.91
CA GLU A 179 -10.88 -5.55 14.21
C GLU A 179 -11.59 -6.91 14.14
N ALA A 180 -12.75 -6.98 13.49
CA ALA A 180 -13.44 -8.26 13.26
C ALA A 180 -12.56 -9.26 12.48
N CYS A 181 -11.86 -8.79 11.44
CA CYS A 181 -10.89 -9.60 10.71
C CYS A 181 -9.72 -10.05 11.62
N THR A 182 -9.22 -9.16 12.48
CA THR A 182 -8.13 -9.47 13.43
C THR A 182 -8.52 -10.59 14.39
N VAL A 183 -9.73 -10.54 14.97
CA VAL A 183 -10.25 -11.60 15.84
C VAL A 183 -10.33 -12.92 15.08
N SER A 184 -10.97 -12.91 13.90
CA SER A 184 -11.13 -14.12 13.07
C SER A 184 -9.78 -14.75 12.67
N MET A 185 -8.77 -13.94 12.34
CA MET A 185 -7.43 -14.41 11.97
C MET A 185 -6.71 -15.04 13.17
N ARG A 186 -6.80 -14.43 14.36
CA ARG A 186 -6.21 -14.99 15.59
C ARG A 186 -6.84 -16.33 15.95
N GLU A 187 -8.16 -16.44 15.88
CA GLU A 187 -8.84 -17.71 16.14
C GLU A 187 -8.42 -18.80 15.16
N THR A 188 -8.33 -18.47 13.88
CA THR A 188 -7.88 -19.42 12.84
C THR A 188 -6.44 -19.84 13.07
N GLY A 189 -5.55 -18.91 13.42
CA GLY A 189 -4.16 -19.19 13.78
C GLY A 189 -4.05 -20.13 14.98
N ASN A 190 -4.75 -19.82 16.08
CA ASN A 190 -4.77 -20.66 17.28
C ASN A 190 -5.31 -22.07 17.01
N LYS A 191 -6.30 -22.22 16.13
CA LYS A 191 -6.83 -23.53 15.71
C LYS A 191 -5.78 -24.31 14.90
N ALA A 192 -5.08 -23.65 13.99
CA ALA A 192 -4.02 -24.26 13.19
C ALA A 192 -2.84 -24.72 14.06
N GLU A 193 -2.41 -23.89 15.04
CA GLU A 193 -1.36 -24.25 16.01
C GLU A 193 -1.74 -25.50 16.81
N LYS A 194 -2.96 -25.53 17.38
CA LYS A 194 -3.48 -26.71 18.08
C LYS A 194 -3.55 -27.96 17.19
N GLN A 195 -3.82 -27.81 15.90
CA GLN A 195 -3.84 -28.92 14.96
C GLN A 195 -2.44 -29.44 14.65
N LEU A 196 -1.45 -28.56 14.54
CA LEU A 196 -0.05 -28.91 14.37
C LEU A 196 0.53 -29.58 15.62
N GLU A 197 0.14 -29.15 16.82
CA GLU A 197 0.52 -29.82 18.07
C GLU A 197 -0.06 -31.24 18.16
N LYS A 198 -1.30 -31.44 17.71
CA LYS A 198 -1.95 -32.76 17.69
C LYS A 198 -1.38 -33.69 16.62
N ASN A 199 -1.10 -33.15 15.44
CA ASN A 199 -0.59 -33.89 14.28
C ASN A 199 0.63 -33.16 13.74
N PRO A 200 1.81 -33.33 14.38
CA PRO A 200 3.02 -32.67 13.93
C PRO A 200 3.32 -33.12 12.50
N PRO A 201 3.73 -32.19 11.61
CA PRO A 201 4.15 -32.59 10.28
C PRO A 201 5.29 -33.60 10.40
N PRO A 202 5.37 -34.59 9.49
CA PRO A 202 6.50 -35.51 9.50
C PRO A 202 7.79 -34.69 9.47
N PRO A 203 8.85 -35.14 10.16
CA PRO A 203 10.11 -34.42 10.17
C PRO A 203 10.50 -34.14 8.72
N THR A 204 10.71 -32.86 8.40
CA THR A 204 11.19 -32.46 7.07
C THR A 204 12.37 -33.38 6.75
N PRO A 205 12.32 -34.18 5.67
CA PRO A 205 13.41 -35.08 5.36
C PRO A 205 14.68 -34.24 5.36
N GLU A 206 15.72 -34.67 6.09
CA GLU A 206 17.04 -34.05 5.99
C GLU A 206 17.26 -33.79 4.51
N LYS A 207 17.33 -32.50 4.15
CA LYS A 207 17.22 -32.04 2.77
C LYS A 207 18.08 -32.98 1.94
N ARG A 208 17.55 -33.60 0.89
CA ARG A 208 18.37 -34.39 -0.05
C ARG A 208 19.65 -33.64 -0.43
N TRP A 209 19.58 -32.31 -0.47
CA TRP A 209 20.67 -31.35 -0.59
C TRP A 209 21.72 -31.35 0.53
N ALA A 210 21.32 -31.50 1.80
CA ALA A 210 22.25 -31.65 2.94
C ALA A 210 23.01 -32.98 2.87
N ARG A 211 22.33 -34.08 2.52
CA ARG A 211 22.96 -35.38 2.28
C ARG A 211 23.90 -35.35 1.07
N MET A 212 23.49 -34.73 -0.04
CA MET A 212 24.34 -34.49 -1.21
C MET A 212 25.57 -33.63 -0.88
N TRP A 213 25.40 -32.55 -0.12
CA TRP A 213 26.53 -31.70 0.29
C TRP A 213 27.50 -32.45 1.22
N HIS A 214 26.98 -33.31 2.09
CA HIS A 214 27.80 -34.13 2.96
C HIS A 214 28.60 -35.19 2.16
N GLU A 215 27.96 -35.85 1.19
CA GLU A 215 28.58 -36.80 0.27
C GLU A 215 29.66 -36.11 -0.60
N MET A 216 29.37 -34.94 -1.18
CA MET A 216 30.33 -34.15 -1.96
C MET A 216 31.54 -33.72 -1.13
N LYS A 217 31.34 -33.29 0.13
CA LYS A 217 32.46 -32.97 1.03
C LYS A 217 33.31 -34.20 1.36
N LYS A 218 32.68 -35.37 1.46
CA LYS A 218 33.37 -36.63 1.72
C LYS A 218 34.20 -37.09 0.52
N SER A 219 33.73 -36.86 -0.71
CA SER A 219 34.49 -37.18 -1.93
C SER A 219 35.65 -36.20 -2.20
N MET A 220 35.53 -34.94 -1.77
CA MET A 220 36.58 -33.92 -1.96
C MET A 220 37.73 -34.01 -0.94
N ASN A 221 37.56 -34.79 0.13
CA ASN A 221 38.56 -34.96 1.20
C ASN A 221 39.21 -36.35 1.21
N LEU A 222 39.15 -37.10 0.11
CA LEU A 222 39.97 -38.29 -0.07
C LEU A 222 41.38 -37.85 -0.54
N PRO A 223 42.46 -38.26 0.15
CA PRO A 223 43.84 -37.96 -0.26
C PRO A 223 44.21 -38.64 -1.58
#